data_AF-A0A967HS25-F1
#
_entry.id   AF-A0A967HS25-F1
#
_cell.length_a   1.000
_cell.length_b   1.000
_cell.length_c   1.000
_cell.angle_alpha   90.00
_cell.angle_beta   90.00
_cell.angle_gamma   90.00
#
_symmetry.space_group_name_H-M   'P 1'
#
loop_
_entity.id
_entity.type
_entity.pdbx_description
1 polymer ?
#
loop_
_entity_poly.entity_id
_entity_poly.type
_entity_poly.pdbx_seq_one_letter_code
_entity_poly.pdbx_strand_id
1 'polypeptide(L)' 'MVVQLGWLIDLLEGAPEEERRGHARPLERAIGDFLAQMPFETAGRGSLRERHRRLLEAHGLDAHRHGTQKGQNTPNQRG' A
#
# COMPACT_ATOMS: atom_id res chain seq x y z
N MET A 1 -8.79 -1.39 -18.25
CA MET A 1 -7.95 -1.71 -17.08
C MET A 1 -7.76 -0.54 -16.11
N VAL A 2 -7.11 0.59 -16.48
CA VAL A 2 -6.87 1.72 -15.54
C VAL A 2 -8.16 2.27 -14.90
N VAL A 3 -9.24 2.40 -15.69
CA VAL A 3 -10.57 2.83 -15.20
C VAL A 3 -11.16 1.85 -14.17
N GLN A 4 -10.94 0.54 -14.35
CA GLN A 4 -11.46 -0.48 -13.43
C GLN A 4 -10.73 -0.44 -12.08
N LEU A 5 -9.43 -0.13 -12.06
CA LEU A 5 -8.68 0.08 -10.80
C LEU A 5 -9.09 1.35 -10.08
N GLY A 6 -9.39 2.42 -10.82
CA GLY A 6 -9.96 3.63 -10.22
C GLY A 6 -11.23 3.30 -9.43
N TRP A 7 -12.17 2.61 -10.08
CA TRP A 7 -13.41 2.18 -9.45
C TRP A 7 -13.20 1.25 -8.25
N LEU A 8 -12.22 0.35 -8.31
CA LEU A 8 -11.88 -0.55 -7.18
C LEU A 8 -11.34 0.21 -5.97
N ILE A 9 -10.49 1.23 -6.20
CA ILE A 9 -9.95 2.09 -5.14
C ILE A 9 -11.08 2.95 -4.54
N ASP A 10 -11.96 3.51 -5.36
CA ASP A 10 -13.14 4.26 -4.93
C ASP A 10 -14.07 3.40 -4.04
N LEU A 11 -14.29 2.14 -4.42
CA LEU A 11 -15.09 1.20 -3.65
C LEU A 11 -14.48 0.91 -2.27
N LEU A 12 -13.16 0.74 -2.19
CA LEU A 12 -12.44 0.52 -0.93
C LEU A 12 -12.44 1.76 -0.02
N GLU A 13 -12.30 2.95 -0.61
CA GLU A 13 -12.35 4.23 0.12
C GLU A 13 -13.70 4.40 0.83
N GLY A 14 -14.79 4.00 0.16
CA GLY A 14 -16.16 4.08 0.67
C GLY A 14 -16.62 2.90 1.54
N ALA A 15 -15.92 1.76 1.55
CA ALA A 15 -16.35 0.56 2.30
C ALA A 15 -16.37 0.82 3.82
N PRO A 16 -17.26 0.26 4.64
CA PRO A 16 -17.21 0.42 6.09
C PRO A 16 -16.02 -0.34 6.71
N GLU A 17 -15.46 0.16 7.84
CA GLU A 17 -14.24 -0.38 8.47
C GLU A 17 -14.33 -1.90 8.81
N GLU A 18 -15.53 -2.40 9.12
CA GLU A 18 -15.80 -3.81 9.41
C GLU A 18 -15.59 -4.72 8.19
N GLU A 19 -16.06 -4.31 7.00
CA GLU A 19 -15.80 -5.05 5.76
C GLU A 19 -14.34 -4.95 5.33
N ARG A 20 -13.67 -3.85 5.71
CA ARG A 20 -12.25 -3.66 5.37
C ARG A 20 -11.34 -4.65 6.10
N ARG A 21 -11.60 -4.93 7.38
CA ARG A 21 -10.76 -5.84 8.18
C ARG A 21 -10.81 -7.30 7.70
N GLY A 22 -11.94 -7.73 7.13
CA GLY A 22 -12.14 -9.10 6.63
C GLY A 22 -11.77 -9.27 5.15
N HIS A 23 -12.13 -8.31 4.30
CA HIS A 23 -12.08 -8.47 2.84
C HIS A 23 -11.23 -7.43 2.11
N ALA A 24 -10.95 -6.25 2.69
CA ALA A 24 -10.18 -5.22 1.99
C ALA A 24 -8.68 -5.51 1.95
N ARG A 25 -8.06 -6.08 2.99
CA ARG A 25 -6.61 -6.34 2.98
C ARG A 25 -6.11 -7.16 1.77
N PRO A 26 -6.73 -8.30 1.41
CA PRO A 26 -6.35 -9.03 0.20
C PRO A 26 -6.54 -8.20 -1.07
N LEU A 27 -7.60 -7.39 -1.11
CA LEU A 27 -7.93 -6.55 -2.27
C LEU A 27 -6.96 -5.37 -2.43
N GLU A 28 -6.61 -4.69 -1.34
CA GLU A 28 -5.62 -3.62 -1.30
C GLU A 28 -4.23 -4.13 -1.75
N ARG A 29 -3.86 -5.34 -1.34
CA ARG A 29 -2.63 -5.99 -1.78
C ARG A 29 -2.65 -6.30 -3.27
N ALA A 30 -3.75 -6.88 -3.77
CA ALA A 30 -3.93 -7.16 -5.18
C ALA A 30 -3.87 -5.89 -6.06
N ILE A 31 -4.45 -4.78 -5.59
CA ILE A 31 -4.34 -3.47 -6.27
C ILE A 31 -2.88 -3.00 -6.30
N GLY A 32 -2.16 -3.10 -5.18
CA GLY A 32 -0.74 -2.75 -5.10
C GLY A 32 0.14 -3.58 -6.05
N ASP A 33 -0.04 -4.91 -6.05
CA ASP A 33 0.69 -5.83 -6.94
C ASP A 33 0.40 -5.54 -8.41
N PHE A 34 -0.84 -5.18 -8.74
CA PHE A 34 -1.22 -4.81 -10.11
C PHE A 34 -0.59 -3.46 -10.53
N LEU A 35 -0.62 -2.46 -9.65
CA LEU A 35 0.03 -1.16 -9.88
C LEU A 35 1.55 -1.29 -10.04
N ALA A 36 2.17 -2.27 -9.38
CA ALA A 36 3.58 -2.59 -9.51
C ALA A 36 3.91 -3.22 -10.87
N GLN A 37 3.06 -4.13 -11.36
CA GLN A 37 3.23 -4.82 -12.65
C GLN A 37 2.92 -3.95 -13.87
N MET A 38 2.13 -2.88 -13.72
CA MET A 38 1.83 -1.99 -14.85
C MET A 38 3.10 -1.24 -15.34
N PRO A 39 3.29 -1.11 -16.67
CA PRO A 39 4.36 -0.30 -17.25
C PRO A 39 4.33 1.14 -16.75
N PHE A 40 5.49 1.75 -16.55
CA PHE A 40 5.61 3.15 -16.10
C PHE A 40 4.91 4.15 -17.03
N GLU A 41 4.93 3.88 -18.33
CA GLU A 41 4.31 4.73 -19.35
C GLU A 41 2.78 4.63 -19.38
N THR A 42 2.18 3.75 -18.56
CA THR A 42 0.72 3.62 -18.47
C THR A 42 0.12 4.93 -17.95
N ALA A 43 -0.62 5.62 -18.81
CA ALA A 43 -1.32 6.85 -18.46
C ALA A 43 -2.23 6.64 -17.24
N GLY A 44 -2.11 7.53 -16.25
CA GLY A 44 -2.89 7.47 -15.01
C GLY A 44 -2.33 6.53 -13.93
N ARG A 45 -1.29 5.73 -14.20
CA ARG A 45 -0.64 4.86 -13.18
C ARG A 45 -0.15 5.64 -11.97
N GLY A 46 0.54 6.76 -12.19
CA GLY A 46 1.06 7.59 -11.11
C GLY A 46 -0.05 8.13 -10.20
N SER A 47 -1.15 8.59 -10.80
CA SER A 47 -2.32 9.07 -10.05
C SER A 47 -3.00 7.95 -9.26
N LEU A 48 -3.18 6.76 -9.86
CA LEU A 48 -3.73 5.60 -9.15
C LEU A 48 -2.84 5.15 -7.98
N ARG A 49 -1.52 5.18 -8.16
CA ARG A 49 -0.56 4.82 -7.11
C ARG A 49 -0.63 5.81 -5.92
N GLU A 50 -0.77 7.10 -6.20
CA GLU A 50 -0.94 8.12 -5.16
C GLU A 50 -2.30 7.98 -4.44
N ARG A 51 -3.39 7.70 -5.16
CA ARG A 51 -4.70 7.42 -4.54
C ARG A 51 -4.64 6.18 -3.65
N HIS A 52 -4.03 5.10 -4.13
CA HIS A 52 -3.83 3.88 -3.35
C HIS A 52 -2.94 4.11 -2.11
N ARG A 53 -1.87 4.91 -2.22
CA ARG A 53 -1.04 5.31 -1.08
C ARG A 53 -1.86 6.05 -0.02
N ARG A 54 -2.65 7.05 -0.42
CA ARG A 54 -3.52 7.81 0.50
C ARG A 54 -4.57 6.94 1.18
N LEU A 55 -5.12 5.96 0.46
CA LEU A 55 -6.03 4.97 1.02
C LEU A 55 -5.35 4.18 2.14
N LEU A 56 -4.13 3.66 1.89
CA LEU A 56 -3.35 2.93 2.90
C LEU A 56 -2.98 3.80 4.11
N GLU A 57 -2.59 5.06 3.88
CA GLU A 57 -2.30 6.04 4.94
C GLU A 57 -3.55 6.33 5.79
N ALA A 58 -4.69 6.59 5.15
CA ALA A 58 -5.96 6.85 5.81
C ALA A 58 -6.47 5.64 6.63
N HIS A 59 -5.96 4.44 6.34
CA HIS A 59 -6.33 3.21 7.03
C HIS A 59 -5.26 2.75 8.05
N GLY A 60 -4.16 3.51 8.20
CA GLY A 60 -3.04 3.12 9.05
C GLY A 60 -2.36 1.82 8.61
N LEU A 61 -2.58 1.42 7.35
CA LEU A 61 -1.98 0.24 6.71
C LEU A 61 -0.67 0.59 5.99
N ASP A 62 -0.34 1.87 5.90
CA ASP A 62 0.96 2.31 5.39
C ASP A 62 2.09 1.77 6.28
N ALA A 63 2.76 0.75 5.75
CA ALA A 63 3.83 0.02 6.42
C ALA A 63 5.15 0.79 6.45
N HIS A 64 5.12 2.13 6.59
CA HIS A 64 6.30 2.90 7.00
C HIS A 64 6.62 2.80 8.51
N ARG A 65 6.15 1.73 9.17
CA ARG A 65 6.75 1.17 10.39
C ARG A 65 7.55 -0.09 10.09
N HIS A 66 8.38 -0.09 9.04
CA HIS A 66 9.69 -0.70 9.21
C HIS A 66 10.50 0.29 10.03
N GLY A 67 10.26 0.24 11.35
CA GLY A 67 11.12 0.88 12.30
C GLY A 67 12.54 0.49 11.95
N THR A 68 13.41 1.48 11.88
CA THR A 68 14.82 1.33 12.14
C THR A 68 14.99 0.55 13.43
N GLN A 69 14.92 -0.77 13.40
CA GLN A 69 15.68 -1.59 14.30
C GLN A 69 17.12 -1.45 13.80
N LYS A 70 17.73 -0.31 14.14
CA LYS A 70 19.16 -0.24 14.37
C LYS A 70 19.42 -1.35 15.39
N GLY A 71 19.69 -2.55 14.90
CA GLY A 71 20.48 -3.51 15.64
C GLY A 71 21.72 -2.73 16.01
N GLN A 72 21.79 -2.38 17.28
CA GLN A 72 22.95 -1.75 17.89
C GLN A 72 24.10 -2.69 17.57
N ASN A 73 24.91 -2.34 16.59
CA ASN A 73 26.21 -2.96 16.40
C ASN A 73 27.06 -2.37 17.53
N THR A 74 26.95 -2.97 18.71
CA THR A 74 27.82 -2.68 19.83
C THR A 74 29.24 -3.03 19.38
N PRO A 75 30.18 -2.08 19.31
CA PRO A 75 31.55 -2.41 19.01
C PRO A 75 32.14 -3.03 20.29
N ASN A 76 31.99 -4.35 20.46
CA ASN A 76 32.65 -5.00 21.58
C ASN A 76 34.10 -5.28 21.20
N GLN A 77 34.96 -4.39 21.70
CA GLN A 77 36.40 -4.55 21.75
C GLN A 77 36.79 -5.76 22.60
N ARG A 78 37.98 -6.30 22.30
CA ARG A 78 38.88 -7.15 23.13
C ARG A 78 38.63 -8.65 23.16
N GLY A 79 39.72 -9.37 22.90
CA GLY A 79 39.90 -10.82 23.03
C GLY A 79 41.10 -11.25 22.21
#